data_AF-A0A974ABJ9-F1
#
_entry.id   AF-A0A974ABJ9-F1
#
_cell.length_a   1.000
_cell.length_b   1.000
_cell.length_c   1.000
_cell.angle_alpha   90.00
_cell.angle_beta   90.00
_cell.angle_gamma   90.00
#
_symmetry.space_group_name_H-M   'P 1'
#
loop_
_entity.id
_entity.type
_entity.pdbx_description
1 polymer ?
#
loop_
_entity_poly.entity_id
_entity_poly.type
_entity_poly.pdbx_seq_one_letter_code
_entity_poly.pdbx_strand_id
1 'polypeptide(L)'
;MDPASLSHLTAALQAEPTPDGEEGVWPENVATVQAFLAVSTQWRVVSIGGAGFAPALPMFIGLDYASVRVSLDAIGMTVTPALWRGLQIMETAAGQALNEDS
;
A
#
# COMPACT_ATOMS: atom_id res chain seq x y z
N MET A 1 -1.45 10.18 -38.57
CA MET A 1 -2.24 10.57 -37.38
C MET A 1 -2.77 11.95 -37.64
N ASP A 2 -4.09 12.09 -37.79
CA ASP A 2 -4.70 13.37 -38.16
C ASP A 2 -4.87 14.32 -36.94
N PRO A 3 -5.07 15.62 -37.18
CA PRO A 3 -5.18 16.62 -36.11
C PRO A 3 -6.38 16.38 -35.19
N ALA A 4 -7.46 15.78 -35.70
CA ALA A 4 -8.65 15.48 -34.92
C ALA A 4 -8.39 14.36 -33.90
N SER A 5 -7.63 13.34 -34.29
CA SER A 5 -7.19 12.24 -33.42
C SER A 5 -6.27 12.73 -32.30
N LEU A 6 -5.36 13.66 -32.61
CA LEU A 6 -4.48 14.30 -31.63
C LEU A 6 -5.26 15.14 -30.62
N SER A 7 -6.24 15.93 -31.10
CA SER A 7 -7.10 16.72 -30.23
C SER A 7 -7.97 15.83 -29.32
N HIS A 8 -8.50 14.73 -29.85
CA HIS A 8 -9.28 13.77 -29.06
C HIS A 8 -8.43 13.08 -27.98
N LEU A 9 -7.19 12.70 -28.31
CA LEU A 9 -6.27 12.08 -27.34
C LEU A 9 -5.85 13.08 -26.25
N THR A 10 -5.55 14.32 -26.63
CA THR A 10 -5.20 15.40 -25.68
C THR A 10 -6.35 15.68 -24.73
N ALA A 11 -7.58 15.75 -25.25
CA ALA A 11 -8.78 15.94 -24.43
C ALA A 11 -9.01 14.77 -23.46
N ALA A 12 -8.77 13.52 -23.89
CA ALA A 12 -8.89 12.35 -23.02
C ALA A 12 -7.83 12.33 -21.90
N LEU A 13 -6.61 12.78 -22.19
CA LEU A 13 -5.53 12.90 -21.19
C LEU A 13 -5.75 14.04 -20.18
N GLN A 14 -6.51 15.07 -20.58
CA GLN A 14 -6.84 16.23 -19.75
C GLN A 14 -8.20 16.13 -19.05
N ALA A 15 -8.96 15.06 -19.30
CA ALA A 15 -10.22 14.85 -18.62
C ALA A 15 -9.95 14.59 -17.13
N GLU A 16 -10.45 15.48 -16.28
CA GLU A 16 -10.53 15.25 -14.84
C GLU A 16 -11.37 13.99 -14.60
N PRO A 17 -10.90 13.05 -13.76
CA PRO A 17 -11.69 11.86 -13.44
C PRO A 17 -13.04 12.32 -12.87
N THR A 18 -14.13 11.90 -13.51
CA THR A 18 -15.47 12.19 -13.02
C THR A 18 -15.68 11.52 -11.66
N PRO A 19 -16.30 12.20 -10.68
CA PRO A 19 -16.55 11.63 -9.35
C PRO A 19 -17.51 10.43 -9.36
N ASP A 20 -18.11 10.09 -10.51
CA ASP A 20 -18.93 8.90 -10.74
C ASP A 20 -18.09 7.62 -11.01
N GLY A 21 -16.77 7.66 -10.77
CA GLY A 21 -15.93 6.47 -10.74
C GLY A 21 -16.32 5.59 -9.56
N GLU A 22 -16.57 4.30 -9.79
CA GLU A 22 -16.90 3.34 -8.74
C GLU A 22 -15.86 3.40 -7.60
N GLU A 23 -16.26 3.83 -6.41
CA GLU A 23 -15.43 3.73 -5.20
C GLU A 23 -15.22 2.26 -4.85
N GLY A 24 -13.97 1.80 -4.85
CA GLY A 24 -13.69 0.40 -4.56
C GLY A 24 -12.25 -0.03 -4.84
N VAL A 25 -12.03 -1.34 -4.74
CA VAL A 25 -10.77 -1.99 -5.07
C VAL A 25 -10.96 -2.72 -6.40
N TRP A 26 -10.07 -2.48 -7.37
CA TRP A 26 -10.04 -3.26 -8.61
C TRP A 26 -10.02 -4.76 -8.32
N PRO A 27 -10.82 -5.60 -9.02
CA PRO A 27 -10.98 -7.02 -8.71
C PRO A 27 -9.67 -7.79 -8.54
N GLU A 28 -8.67 -7.49 -9.37
CA GLU A 28 -7.34 -8.09 -9.34
C GLU A 28 -6.54 -7.78 -8.05
N ASN A 29 -6.88 -6.70 -7.36
CA ASN A 29 -6.20 -6.23 -6.15
C ASN A 29 -6.93 -6.63 -4.86
N VAL A 30 -8.15 -7.15 -4.94
CA VAL A 30 -8.97 -7.50 -3.76
C VAL A 30 -8.23 -8.43 -2.81
N ALA A 31 -7.61 -9.50 -3.34
CA ALA A 31 -6.86 -10.45 -2.53
C ALA A 31 -5.66 -9.79 -1.82
N THR A 32 -4.95 -8.91 -2.52
CA THR A 32 -3.81 -8.15 -1.96
C THR A 32 -4.26 -7.23 -0.83
N VAL A 33 -5.35 -6.48 -1.03
CA VAL A 33 -5.88 -5.58 0.00
C VAL A 33 -6.35 -6.37 1.22
N GLN A 34 -7.05 -7.48 1.03
CA GLN A 34 -7.48 -8.35 2.12
C GLN A 34 -6.28 -8.94 2.89
N ALA A 35 -5.26 -9.42 2.18
CA ALA A 35 -4.03 -9.91 2.78
C ALA A 35 -3.34 -8.82 3.61
N PHE A 36 -3.25 -7.60 3.07
CA PHE A 36 -2.63 -6.48 3.77
C PHE A 36 -3.39 -6.10 5.04
N LEU A 37 -4.73 -6.01 4.96
CA LEU A 37 -5.56 -5.73 6.13
C LEU A 37 -5.38 -6.78 7.23
N ALA A 38 -5.30 -8.06 6.86
CA ALA A 38 -5.09 -9.15 7.80
C ALA A 38 -3.75 -9.09 8.55
N VAL A 39 -2.74 -8.45 7.97
CA VAL A 39 -1.38 -8.35 8.55
C VAL A 39 -0.96 -6.92 8.91
N SER A 40 -1.89 -5.98 8.83
CA SER A 40 -1.66 -4.53 8.98
C SER A 40 -1.10 -4.12 10.35
N THR A 41 -1.16 -4.98 11.36
CA THR A 41 -0.62 -4.76 12.70
C THR A 41 0.80 -5.28 12.88
N GLN A 42 1.33 -6.05 11.92
CA GLN A 42 2.57 -6.82 12.09
C GLN A 42 3.82 -6.01 11.73
N TRP A 43 3.81 -4.71 12.03
CA TRP A 43 4.93 -3.81 11.76
C TRP A 43 6.10 -4.04 12.70
N ARG A 44 7.31 -3.97 12.14
CA ARG A 44 8.52 -3.71 12.91
C ARG A 44 8.64 -2.21 13.10
N VAL A 45 8.66 -1.80 14.36
CA VAL A 45 8.77 -0.40 14.77
C VAL A 45 10.05 -0.26 15.57
N VAL A 46 10.86 0.73 15.21
CA VAL A 46 12.04 1.13 15.98
C VAL A 46 11.83 2.53 16.54
N SER A 47 12.56 2.85 17.59
CA SER A 47 12.56 4.21 18.13
C SER A 47 13.75 4.96 17.56
N ILE A 48 13.51 6.14 16.97
CA ILE A 48 14.56 7.02 16.45
C ILE A 48 14.59 8.29 17.29
N GLY A 49 15.81 8.75 17.62
CA GLY A 49 16.01 9.92 18.48
C GLY A 49 16.13 9.51 19.96
N GLY A 50 15.68 10.39 20.87
CA GLY A 50 15.75 10.12 22.31
C GLY A 50 17.08 10.48 22.99
N ALA A 51 18.01 11.16 22.31
CA ALA A 51 19.23 11.65 22.96
C ALA A 51 18.93 12.90 23.80
N GLY A 52 19.17 12.84 25.10
CA GLY A 52 18.93 13.95 26.03
C GLY A 52 17.45 14.15 26.35
N PHE A 53 16.93 15.34 26.06
CA PHE A 53 15.54 15.73 26.37
C PHE A 53 14.58 15.64 25.16
N ALA A 54 15.06 15.22 23.99
CA ALA A 54 14.20 15.06 22.81
C ALA A 54 13.35 13.78 22.95
N PRO A 55 12.03 13.82 22.68
CA PRO A 55 11.21 12.62 22.66
C PRO A 55 11.70 11.69 21.55
N ALA A 56 11.66 10.39 21.81
CA ALA A 56 11.92 9.39 20.79
C ALA A 56 10.64 9.17 19.98
N LEU A 57 10.76 9.13 18.65
CA LEU A 57 9.63 8.95 17.74
C LEU A 57 9.60 7.51 17.21
N PRO A 58 8.40 6.92 17.03
CA PRO A 58 8.29 5.63 16.37
C PRO A 58 8.65 5.78 14.88
N MET A 59 9.40 4.82 14.36
CA MET A 59 9.68 4.68 12.93
C MET A 59 9.28 3.28 12.50
N PHE A 60 8.35 3.21 11.54
CA PHE A 60 7.87 1.98 10.94
C PHE A 60 8.82 1.59 9.80
N ILE A 61 9.59 0.51 9.97
CA ILE A 61 10.66 0.14 9.04
C ILE A 61 10.29 -0.98 8.06
N GLY A 62 9.12 -1.58 8.23
CA GLY A 62 8.61 -2.67 7.41
C GLY A 62 7.79 -3.67 8.20
N LEU A 63 7.07 -4.54 7.51
CA LEU A 63 6.34 -5.66 8.10
C LEU A 63 7.31 -6.74 8.56
N ASP A 64 6.98 -7.39 9.68
CA ASP A 64 7.65 -8.61 10.09
C ASP A 64 7.17 -9.78 9.23
N TYR A 65 7.92 -10.09 8.17
CA TYR A 65 7.56 -11.14 7.23
C TYR A 65 7.35 -12.51 7.86
N ALA A 66 7.99 -12.83 8.99
CA ALA A 66 7.73 -14.08 9.69
C ALA A 66 6.31 -14.09 10.28
N SER A 67 5.94 -13.03 11.00
CA SER A 67 4.60 -12.85 11.56
C SER A 67 3.52 -12.74 10.46
N VAL A 68 3.82 -12.04 9.36
CA VAL A 68 2.93 -11.97 8.17
C VAL A 68 2.66 -13.37 7.64
N ARG A 69 3.69 -14.20 7.44
CA ARG A 69 3.53 -15.58 6.96
C ARG A 69 2.62 -16.39 7.88
N VAL A 70 2.85 -16.32 9.19
CA VAL A 70 2.02 -17.02 10.18
C VAL A 70 0.56 -16.55 10.13
N SER A 71 0.32 -15.24 10.05
CA SER A 71 -1.04 -14.70 9.97
C SER A 71 -1.78 -15.14 8.70
N LEU A 72 -1.11 -15.09 7.54
CA LEU A 72 -1.70 -15.52 6.26
C LEU A 72 -1.99 -17.02 6.24
N ASP A 73 -1.08 -17.84 6.79
CA ASP A 73 -1.29 -19.28 6.91
C ASP A 73 -2.45 -19.59 7.88
N ALA A 74 -2.59 -18.84 8.99
CA ALA A 74 -3.67 -19.03 9.98
C ALA A 74 -5.08 -18.75 9.41
N ILE A 75 -5.20 -17.87 8.42
CA ILE A 75 -6.47 -17.59 7.72
C ILE A 75 -6.66 -18.45 6.46
N GLY A 76 -5.75 -19.39 6.19
CA GLY A 76 -5.81 -20.26 5.01
C GLY A 76 -5.54 -19.55 3.69
N MET A 77 -4.86 -18.41 3.71
CA MET A 77 -4.57 -17.64 2.50
C MET A 77 -3.32 -18.17 1.80
N THR A 78 -3.48 -18.62 0.55
CA THR A 78 -2.35 -19.11 -0.24
C THR A 78 -1.51 -17.94 -0.76
N VAL A 79 -0.26 -17.87 -0.32
CA VAL A 79 0.67 -16.82 -0.75
C VAL A 79 1.27 -17.16 -2.12
N THR A 80 0.87 -16.40 -3.14
CA THR A 80 1.46 -16.46 -4.48
C THR A 80 2.52 -15.36 -4.65
N PRO A 81 3.43 -15.47 -5.64
CA PRO A 81 4.38 -14.40 -5.93
C PRO A 81 3.72 -13.05 -6.27
N ALA A 82 2.55 -13.07 -6.92
CA ALA A 82 1.79 -11.88 -7.25
C ALA A 82 1.21 -11.22 -6.00
N LEU A 83 0.60 -12.02 -5.10
CA LEU A 83 0.09 -11.54 -3.82
C LEU A 83 1.20 -10.97 -2.96
N TRP A 84 2.35 -11.66 -2.89
CA TRP A 84 3.50 -11.21 -2.13
C TRP A 84 4.04 -9.87 -2.65
N ARG A 85 4.18 -9.72 -3.97
CA ARG A 85 4.58 -8.44 -4.57
C ARG A 85 3.57 -7.33 -4.25
N GLY A 86 2.28 -7.63 -4.33
CA GLY A 86 1.23 -6.68 -3.96
C GLY A 86 1.33 -6.22 -2.51
N LEU A 87 1.58 -7.14 -1.59
CA LEU A 87 1.81 -6.83 -0.17
C LEU A 87 3.00 -5.88 0.01
N GLN A 88 4.11 -6.09 -0.68
CA GLN A 88 5.29 -5.22 -0.60
C GLN A 88 5.03 -3.80 -1.14
N ILE A 89 4.17 -3.68 -2.17
CA ILE A 89 3.74 -2.39 -2.70
C ILE A 89 2.91 -1.65 -1.64
N MET A 90 1.93 -2.32 -1.03
CA MET A 90 1.10 -1.73 0.03
C MET A 90 1.92 -1.39 1.28
N GLU A 91 2.84 -2.27 1.69
CA GLU A 91 3.79 -2.03 2.77
C GLU A 91 4.60 -0.75 2.53
N THR A 92 5.15 -0.57 1.33
CA THR A 92 5.94 0.63 1.03
C THR A 92 5.10 1.90 1.18
N ALA A 93 3.91 1.92 0.58
CA ALA A 93 3.01 3.08 0.62
C ALA A 93 2.52 3.39 2.04
N ALA A 94 2.09 2.36 2.78
CA ALA A 94 1.62 2.52 4.16
C ALA A 94 2.76 2.93 5.10
N GLY A 95 3.96 2.40 4.91
CA GLY A 95 5.14 2.78 5.71
C GLY A 95 5.52 4.24 5.48
N GLN A 96 5.41 4.75 4.26
CA GLN A 96 5.59 6.18 3.97
C GLN A 96 4.53 7.01 4.71
N ALA A 97 3.25 6.68 4.56
CA ALA A 97 2.16 7.40 5.22
C ALA A 97 2.29 7.41 6.75
N LEU A 98 2.59 6.25 7.38
CA LEU A 98 2.75 6.14 8.83
C LEU A 98 3.89 7.00 9.36
N ASN A 99 4.98 7.12 8.61
CA ASN A 99 6.15 7.90 9.01
C ASN A 99 6.05 9.38 8.63
N GLU A 100 5.18 9.78 7.70
CA GLU A 100 4.87 11.18 7.42
C GLU A 100 4.08 11.83 8.56
N ASP A 101 3.23 11.05 9.24
CA ASP A 101 2.38 11.48 10.37
C ASP A 101 3.04 11.33 11.76
N SER A 102 4.26 10.80 11.84
CA SER A 102 5.00 10.51 13.10
C SER A 102 5.97 11.62 13.50
#